data_AF-Q9TGJ8-F1
#
_entry.id   AF-Q9TGJ8-F1
#
_cell.length_a   1.000
_cell.length_b   1.000
_cell.length_c   1.000
_cell.angle_alpha   90.00
_cell.angle_beta   90.00
_cell.angle_gamma   90.00
#
_symmetry.space_group_name_H-M   'P 1'
#
loop_
_entity.id
_entity.type
_entity.pdbx_description
1 polymer ?
#
loop_
_entity_poly.entity_id
_entity_poly.type
_entity_poly.pdbx_seq_one_letter_code
_entity_poly.pdbx_strand_id
1 'polypeptide(L)'
;MGIVRWSYLDVVIFSLIFSIFFCFLCCMVDSLLGFWVFLELCGLSIIPSLFFNVSSMSYNFYNSILCYVIMSGLSSVLLVSGLLVTGLYYFVYFGFVVKFGLFPFMFWVYQVFSIGNWVFIYL
;
A
#
# COMPACT_ATOMS: atom_id res chain seq x y z
N MET A 1 -12.60 -26.83 9.30
CA MET A 1 -12.21 -25.46 9.70
C MET A 1 -10.69 -25.21 9.78
N GLY A 2 -9.82 -26.24 9.84
CA GLY A 2 -8.36 -26.05 9.84
C GLY A 2 -7.73 -25.74 8.47
N ILE A 3 -8.12 -26.49 7.43
CA ILE A 3 -7.55 -26.38 6.07
C ILE A 3 -7.78 -25.00 5.43
N VAL A 4 -8.96 -24.43 5.63
CA VAL A 4 -9.31 -23.11 5.09
C VAL A 4 -8.41 -22.01 5.67
N ARG A 5 -8.02 -22.10 6.96
CA ARG A 5 -7.07 -21.14 7.57
C ARG A 5 -5.65 -21.24 7.01
N TRP A 6 -5.22 -22.42 6.56
CA TRP A 6 -3.86 -22.64 6.06
C TRP A 6 -3.70 -22.03 4.67
N SER A 7 -4.66 -22.21 3.77
CA SER A 7 -4.59 -21.56 2.45
C SER A 7 -4.56 -20.02 2.54
N TYR A 8 -5.23 -19.41 3.52
CA TYR A 8 -5.14 -17.96 3.73
C TYR A 8 -3.76 -17.54 4.25
N LEU A 9 -3.13 -18.35 5.11
CA LEU A 9 -1.76 -18.11 5.56
C LEU A 9 -0.78 -18.15 4.39
N ASP A 10 -0.92 -19.10 3.48
CA ASP A 10 -0.06 -19.22 2.31
C ASP A 10 -0.17 -17.98 1.41
N VAL A 11 -1.38 -17.46 1.20
CA VAL A 11 -1.61 -16.23 0.41
C VAL A 11 -0.99 -15.00 1.09
N VAL A 12 -1.07 -14.89 2.42
CA VAL A 12 -0.46 -13.78 3.17
C VAL A 12 1.07 -13.87 3.15
N ILE A 13 1.64 -15.05 3.31
CA ILE A 13 3.09 -15.25 3.25
C ILE A 13 3.61 -14.92 1.86
N PHE A 14 2.91 -15.40 0.82
CA PHE A 14 3.20 -15.06 -0.56
C PHE A 14 3.17 -13.54 -0.77
N SER A 15 2.11 -12.87 -0.34
CA SER A 15 1.95 -11.43 -0.54
C SER A 15 3.03 -10.60 0.18
N LEU A 16 3.45 -11.01 1.37
CA LEU A 16 4.56 -10.39 2.11
C LEU A 16 5.93 -10.60 1.44
N ILE A 17 6.20 -11.79 0.90
CA ILE A 17 7.46 -12.04 0.19
C ILE A 17 7.54 -11.16 -1.06
N PHE A 18 6.44 -11.03 -1.79
CA PHE A 18 6.37 -10.18 -2.98
C PHE A 18 6.51 -8.69 -2.63
N SER A 19 5.92 -8.20 -1.53
CA SER A 19 6.09 -6.81 -1.14
C SER A 19 7.53 -6.46 -0.80
N ILE A 20 8.23 -7.31 -0.05
CA ILE A 20 9.65 -7.14 0.27
C ILE A 20 10.51 -7.17 -1.00
N PHE A 21 10.22 -8.12 -1.90
CA PHE A 21 10.91 -8.24 -3.18
C PHE A 21 10.72 -6.99 -4.06
N PHE A 22 9.50 -6.46 -4.16
CA PHE A 22 9.24 -5.23 -4.91
C PHE A 22 9.89 -4.01 -4.27
N CYS A 23 9.90 -3.91 -2.94
CA CYS A 23 10.65 -2.87 -2.23
C CYS A 23 12.15 -2.93 -2.54
N PHE A 24 12.75 -4.12 -2.58
CA PHE A 24 14.14 -4.29 -2.98
C PHE A 24 14.38 -3.86 -4.43
N LEU A 25 13.48 -4.23 -5.35
CA LEU A 25 13.55 -3.81 -6.75
C LEU A 25 13.43 -2.28 -6.90
N CYS A 26 12.66 -1.59 -6.07
CA CYS A 26 12.63 -0.11 -6.07
C CYS A 26 14.01 0.51 -5.87
N CYS A 27 14.88 -0.10 -5.06
CA CYS A 27 16.23 0.39 -4.82
C CYS A 27 17.20 0.12 -5.98
N MET A 28 16.90 -0.86 -6.85
CA MET A 28 17.79 -1.31 -7.93
C MET A 28 17.53 -0.62 -9.26
N VAL A 29 16.50 0.22 -9.35
CA VAL A 29 16.01 0.76 -10.61
C VAL A 29 16.48 2.19 -10.81
N ASP A 30 17.18 2.42 -11.92
CA ASP A 30 17.77 3.72 -12.23
C ASP A 30 16.75 4.75 -12.79
N SER A 31 15.60 4.27 -13.28
CA SER A 31 14.58 5.13 -13.89
C SER A 31 13.48 5.53 -12.91
N LEU A 32 13.14 6.82 -12.87
CA LEU A 32 12.04 7.35 -12.03
C LEU A 32 10.69 6.71 -12.34
N LEU A 33 10.42 6.42 -13.62
CA LEU A 33 9.20 5.71 -14.03
C LEU A 33 9.21 4.25 -13.57
N GLY A 34 10.35 3.56 -13.67
CA GLY A 34 10.48 2.21 -13.15
C GLY A 34 10.30 2.17 -11.64
N PHE A 35 10.88 3.12 -10.90
CA PHE A 35 10.65 3.29 -9.47
C PHE A 35 9.15 3.42 -9.15
N TRP A 36 8.41 4.25 -9.90
CA TRP A 36 6.97 4.40 -9.71
C TRP A 36 6.21 3.07 -9.91
N VAL A 37 6.54 2.30 -10.96
CA VAL A 37 5.89 1.01 -11.24
C VAL A 37 6.09 0.02 -10.09
N PHE A 38 7.32 -0.14 -9.59
CA PHE A 38 7.59 -1.05 -8.49
C PHE A 38 6.92 -0.62 -7.18
N LEU A 39 6.79 0.69 -6.97
CA LEU A 39 6.07 1.23 -5.83
C LEU A 39 4.58 0.84 -5.88
N GLU A 40 3.92 0.92 -7.05
CA GLU A 40 2.52 0.48 -7.20
C GLU A 40 2.35 -1.03 -7.00
N LEU A 41 3.26 -1.83 -7.56
CA LEU A 41 3.23 -3.29 -7.38
C LEU A 41 3.41 -3.67 -5.91
N CYS A 42 4.30 -2.98 -5.19
CA CYS A 42 4.45 -3.13 -3.74
C CYS A 42 3.13 -2.79 -3.01
N GLY A 43 2.53 -1.63 -3.30
CA GLY A 43 1.27 -1.20 -2.69
C GLY A 43 0.11 -2.18 -2.87
N LEU A 44 -0.01 -2.78 -4.07
CA LEU A 44 -1.04 -3.80 -4.36
C LEU A 44 -0.75 -5.15 -3.69
N SER A 45 0.53 -5.55 -3.64
CA SER A 45 0.94 -6.81 -3.00
C SER A 45 0.70 -6.82 -1.48
N ILE A 46 0.60 -5.66 -0.84
CA ILE A 46 0.33 -5.55 0.59
C ILE A 46 -1.16 -5.80 0.91
N ILE A 47 -2.09 -5.56 -0.02
CA ILE A 47 -3.53 -5.64 0.25
C ILE A 47 -3.94 -7.04 0.77
N PRO A 48 -3.53 -8.17 0.15
CA PRO A 48 -3.82 -9.52 0.66
C PRO A 48 -3.32 -9.77 2.09
N SER A 49 -2.23 -9.12 2.52
CA SER A 49 -1.69 -9.27 3.88
C SER A 49 -2.60 -8.65 4.96
N LEU A 50 -3.40 -7.64 4.60
CA LEU A 50 -4.36 -6.99 5.50
C LEU A 50 -5.56 -7.92 5.84
N PHE A 51 -5.82 -8.95 5.03
CA PHE A 51 -6.97 -9.86 5.21
C PHE A 51 -6.77 -10.93 6.30
N PHE A 52 -5.68 -10.90 7.06
CA PHE A 52 -5.39 -11.96 8.04
C PHE A 52 -6.43 -12.07 9.17
N ASN A 53 -7.28 -11.05 9.40
CA ASN A 53 -8.25 -11.04 10.51
C ASN A 53 -9.72 -11.21 10.04
N VAL A 54 -10.03 -12.36 9.44
CA VAL A 54 -11.37 -12.69 8.88
C VAL A 54 -12.44 -12.93 9.95
N SER A 55 -12.08 -13.02 11.24
CA SER A 55 -13.05 -13.35 12.30
C SER A 55 -14.18 -12.32 12.46
N SER A 56 -13.99 -11.10 11.93
CA SER A 56 -15.03 -10.08 11.86
C SER A 56 -14.99 -9.35 10.51
N MET A 57 -15.55 -9.98 9.47
CA MET A 57 -15.90 -9.31 8.20
C MET A 57 -16.97 -8.25 8.46
N SER A 58 -16.54 -7.12 9.01
CA SER A 58 -17.37 -5.97 9.33
C SER A 58 -17.36 -4.99 8.16
N TYR A 59 -18.42 -4.19 8.04
CA TYR A 59 -18.51 -3.09 7.08
C TYR A 59 -17.26 -2.18 7.10
N ASN A 60 -16.69 -1.98 8.28
CA ASN A 60 -15.49 -1.17 8.50
C ASN A 60 -14.27 -1.72 7.76
N PHE A 61 -14.14 -3.05 7.63
CA PHE A 61 -13.02 -3.68 6.93
C PHE A 61 -12.99 -3.32 5.43
N TYR A 62 -14.13 -3.43 4.76
CA TYR A 62 -14.25 -3.01 3.35
C TYR A 62 -14.03 -1.51 3.17
N ASN A 63 -14.53 -0.70 4.10
CA ASN A 63 -14.31 0.74 4.09
C ASN A 63 -12.82 1.11 4.18
N SER A 64 -12.06 0.43 5.06
CA SER A 64 -10.62 0.65 5.19
C SER A 64 -9.82 0.23 3.96
N ILE A 65 -10.19 -0.89 3.31
CA ILE A 65 -9.54 -1.31 2.06
C ILE A 65 -9.81 -0.30 0.96
N LEU A 66 -11.07 0.12 0.80
CA LEU A 66 -11.42 1.13 -0.20
C LEU A 66 -10.66 2.44 0.07
N CYS A 67 -10.58 2.88 1.33
CA CYS A 67 -9.81 4.04 1.72
C CYS A 67 -8.32 3.90 1.36
N TYR A 68 -7.70 2.74 1.65
CA TYR A 68 -6.32 2.45 1.24
C TYR A 68 -6.12 2.55 -0.27
N VAL A 69 -6.97 1.88 -1.06
CA VAL A 69 -6.86 1.85 -2.53
C VAL A 69 -7.07 3.23 -3.15
N ILE A 70 -8.04 4.00 -2.65
CA ILE A 70 -8.32 5.36 -3.14
C ILE A 70 -7.11 6.25 -2.85
N MET A 71 -6.57 6.22 -1.63
CA MET A 71 -5.46 7.08 -1.24
C MET A 71 -4.14 6.68 -1.91
N SER A 72 -3.88 5.38 -2.07
CA SER A 72 -2.72 4.89 -2.82
C SER A 72 -2.81 5.31 -4.29
N GLY A 73 -3.99 5.19 -4.91
CA GLY A 73 -4.23 5.64 -6.29
C GLY A 73 -4.11 7.17 -6.46
N LEU A 74 -4.60 7.95 -5.50
CA LEU A 74 -4.48 9.42 -5.56
C LEU A 74 -3.01 9.84 -5.49
N SER A 75 -2.22 9.22 -4.61
CA SER A 75 -0.78 9.46 -4.51
C SER A 75 -0.03 9.10 -5.81
N SER A 76 -0.48 8.05 -6.52
CA SER A 76 0.18 7.58 -7.74
C SER A 76 -0.03 8.52 -8.91
N VAL A 77 -1.26 9.05 -9.06
CA VAL A 77 -1.58 10.06 -10.09
C VAL A 77 -0.79 11.35 -9.85
N LEU A 78 -0.63 11.78 -8.59
CA LEU A 78 0.20 12.93 -8.23
C LEU A 78 1.68 12.70 -8.56
N LEU A 79 2.22 11.51 -8.27
CA LEU A 79 3.59 11.15 -8.63
C LEU A 79 3.79 11.15 -10.16
N VAL A 80 2.93 10.49 -10.92
CA VAL A 80 3.06 10.40 -12.39
C VAL A 80 2.93 11.77 -13.05
N SER A 81 1.97 12.59 -12.61
CA SER A 81 1.80 13.94 -13.16
C SER A 81 3.01 14.83 -12.87
N GLY A 82 3.61 14.73 -11.67
CA GLY A 82 4.84 15.44 -11.31
C GLY A 82 6.08 14.96 -12.06
N LEU A 83 6.13 13.66 -12.43
CA LEU A 83 7.24 13.10 -13.20
C LEU A 83 7.17 13.44 -14.70
N LEU A 84 5.96 13.50 -15.28
CA LEU A 84 5.77 13.75 -16.71
C LEU A 84 5.80 15.25 -17.07
N VAL A 85 5.34 16.13 -16.17
CA VAL A 85 5.24 17.57 -16.44
C VAL A 85 6.32 18.32 -15.66
N THR A 86 7.30 18.87 -16.38
CA THR A 86 8.47 19.56 -15.81
C THR A 86 8.12 20.75 -14.90
N GLY A 87 6.96 21.38 -15.10
CA GLY A 87 6.49 22.50 -14.27
C GLY A 87 5.85 22.11 -12.93
N LEU A 88 5.60 20.81 -12.67
CA LEU A 88 4.80 20.33 -11.55
C LEU A 88 5.61 19.49 -10.54
N TYR A 89 6.91 19.75 -10.38
CA TYR A 89 7.78 18.96 -9.50
C TYR A 89 7.28 18.88 -8.04
N TYR A 90 6.60 19.91 -7.53
CA TYR A 90 5.99 19.89 -6.20
C TYR A 90 4.96 18.76 -6.02
N PHE A 91 4.31 18.29 -7.08
CA PHE A 91 3.40 17.14 -7.00
C PHE A 91 4.11 15.83 -6.70
N VAL A 92 5.39 15.69 -7.03
CA VAL A 92 6.18 14.53 -6.61
C VAL A 92 6.29 14.51 -5.09
N TYR A 93 6.62 15.65 -4.48
CA TYR A 93 6.68 15.80 -3.03
C TYR A 93 5.31 15.50 -2.39
N PHE A 94 4.24 16.13 -2.86
CA PHE A 94 2.89 15.87 -2.33
C PHE A 94 2.45 14.42 -2.52
N GLY A 95 2.81 13.78 -3.63
CA GLY A 95 2.59 12.37 -3.87
C GLY A 95 3.21 11.50 -2.79
N PHE A 96 4.47 11.74 -2.42
CA PHE A 96 5.12 11.04 -1.31
C PHE A 96 4.51 11.36 0.06
N VAL A 97 4.16 12.63 0.33
CA VAL A 97 3.51 13.02 1.60
C VAL A 97 2.20 12.25 1.79
N VAL A 98 1.37 12.13 0.74
CA VAL A 98 0.13 11.36 0.79
C VAL A 98 0.42 9.87 0.95
N LYS A 99 1.40 9.33 0.22
CA LYS A 99 1.72 7.89 0.23
C LYS A 99 2.29 7.40 1.56
N PHE A 100 3.11 8.19 2.22
CA PHE A 100 3.60 7.92 3.59
C PHE A 100 2.60 8.33 4.68
N GLY A 101 1.51 9.02 4.32
CA GLY A 101 0.50 9.51 5.26
C GLY A 101 1.05 10.52 6.27
N LEU A 102 2.00 11.35 5.83
CA LEU A 102 2.55 12.44 6.64
C LEU A 102 1.50 13.52 6.88
N PHE A 103 1.61 14.23 8.01
CA PHE A 103 0.72 15.35 8.33
C PHE A 103 0.72 16.38 7.18
N PRO A 104 -0.44 16.81 6.66
CA PRO A 104 -1.82 16.68 7.17
C PRO A 104 -2.61 15.45 6.66
N PHE A 105 -2.06 14.61 5.79
CA PHE A 105 -2.77 13.49 5.13
C PHE A 105 -2.72 12.18 5.93
N MET A 106 -2.74 12.25 7.26
CA MET A 106 -2.63 11.05 8.13
C MET A 106 -3.98 10.36 8.41
N PHE A 107 -5.11 10.99 8.06
CA PHE A 107 -6.45 10.48 8.41
C PHE A 107 -6.76 9.07 7.89
N TRP A 108 -6.34 8.76 6.67
CA TRP A 108 -6.55 7.42 6.07
C TRP A 108 -5.74 6.34 6.78
N VAL A 109 -4.53 6.69 7.22
CA VAL A 109 -3.62 5.79 7.95
C VAL A 109 -4.29 5.28 9.24
N TYR A 110 -4.97 6.15 9.97
CA TYR A 110 -5.71 5.76 11.17
C TYR A 110 -6.86 4.79 10.88
N GLN A 111 -7.62 5.02 9.81
CA GLN A 111 -8.71 4.13 9.40
C GLN A 111 -8.20 2.75 9.00
N VAL A 112 -7.09 2.69 8.27
CA VAL A 112 -6.49 1.42 7.85
C VAL A 112 -5.88 0.67 9.03
N PHE A 113 -5.14 1.34 9.92
CA PHE A 113 -4.49 0.69 11.07
C PHE A 113 -5.46 0.29 12.18
N SER A 114 -6.58 0.97 12.35
CA SER A 114 -7.57 0.60 13.38
C SER A 114 -8.17 -0.81 13.21
N ILE A 115 -8.12 -1.36 11.99
CA ILE A 115 -8.65 -2.68 11.64
C ILE A 115 -7.53 -3.66 11.25
N GLY A 116 -6.36 -3.13 10.86
CA GLY A 116 -5.18 -3.91 10.48
C GLY A 116 -4.55 -4.67 11.64
N ASN A 117 -3.75 -5.69 11.31
CA ASN A 117 -3.00 -6.47 12.29
C ASN A 117 -1.77 -5.72 12.78
N TRP A 118 -1.32 -5.92 14.02
CA TRP A 118 -0.14 -5.26 14.59
C TRP A 118 1.15 -5.59 13.82
N VAL A 119 1.23 -6.78 13.22
CA VAL A 119 2.34 -7.20 12.35
C VAL A 119 2.49 -6.28 11.13
N PHE A 120 1.38 -5.71 10.64
CA PHE A 120 1.38 -4.73 9.55
C PHE A 120 1.90 -3.35 9.98
N ILE A 121 1.85 -3.01 11.27
CA ILE A 121 2.33 -1.72 11.79
C ILE A 121 3.85 -1.68 11.87
N TYR A 122 4.51 -2.84 12.04
CA TYR A 122 5.95 -2.96 12.25
C TYR A 122 6.75 -3.35 11.00
N LEU A 123 6.10 -3.59 9.87
CA LEU A 123 6.71 -3.81 8.55
C LEU A 123 6.73 -2.51 7.76
#